data_AF-A0A2S9FS82-F1
#
_entry.id   AF-A0A2S9FS82-F1
#
_cell.length_a   1.000
_cell.length_b   1.000
_cell.length_c   1.000
_cell.angle_alpha   90.00
_cell.angle_beta   90.00
_cell.angle_gamma   90.00
#
_symmetry.space_group_name_H-M   'P 1'
#
loop_
_entity.id
_entity.type
_entity.pdbx_description
1 polymer ?
#
loop_
_entity_poly.entity_id
_entity_poly.type
_entity_poly.pdbx_seq_one_letter_code
_entity_poly.pdbx_strand_id
1 'polypeptide(L)'
;VTAAKTTYVTTGMSMRVLGEHDEVDLGLLPETTQSLVLHAGDELRLTRDCSPADAGASGVPGIGCTLPEVFDNASPGDEIFFDDGKIGGVVV
;
A
#
# COMPACT_ATOMS: atom_id res chain seq x y z
N VAL A 1 7.79 13.54 -19.39
CA VAL A 1 6.76 14.52 -18.95
C VAL A 1 7.47 15.66 -18.24
N THR A 2 7.26 16.90 -18.66
CA THR A 2 7.87 18.09 -18.04
C THR A 2 6.77 19.00 -17.51
N ALA A 3 6.99 19.58 -16.33
CA ALA A 3 6.06 20.51 -15.69
C ALA A 3 6.83 21.74 -15.19
N ALA A 4 6.23 22.93 -15.30
CA ALA A 4 6.84 24.17 -14.84
C ALA A 4 6.94 24.27 -13.30
N LYS A 5 6.16 23.45 -12.58
CA LYS A 5 6.15 23.32 -11.12
C LYS A 5 5.90 21.87 -10.74
N THR A 6 6.33 21.47 -9.55
CA THR A 6 5.95 20.19 -8.95
C THR A 6 4.44 20.09 -8.89
N THR A 7 3.90 19.04 -9.52
CA THR A 7 2.46 18.79 -9.61
C THR A 7 2.25 17.32 -9.29
N TYR A 8 1.25 17.02 -8.47
CA TYR A 8 0.83 15.67 -8.18
C TYR A 8 -0.38 15.33 -9.06
N VAL A 9 -0.31 14.21 -9.75
CA VAL A 9 -1.38 13.69 -10.60
C VAL A 9 -1.72 12.27 -10.18
N THR A 10 -2.95 11.87 -10.40
CA THR A 10 -3.41 10.49 -10.17
C THR A 10 -4.12 9.97 -11.41
N THR A 11 -4.18 8.65 -11.57
CA THR A 11 -5.00 7.99 -12.58
C THR A 11 -6.45 8.47 -12.48
N GLY A 12 -7.06 8.82 -13.63
CA GLY A 12 -8.43 9.33 -13.69
C GLY A 12 -8.59 10.78 -13.26
N MET A 13 -7.51 11.50 -12.95
CA MET A 13 -7.59 12.94 -12.74
C MET A 13 -7.97 13.63 -14.06
N SER A 14 -9.06 14.38 -14.04
CA SER A 14 -9.47 15.23 -15.15
C SER A 14 -8.49 16.40 -15.34
N MET A 15 -8.14 16.67 -16.60
CA MET A 15 -7.32 17.79 -17.02
C MET A 15 -8.00 18.56 -18.14
N ARG A 16 -7.78 19.88 -18.15
CA ARG A 16 -8.20 20.77 -19.24
C ARG A 16 -7.01 21.57 -19.75
N VAL A 17 -7.06 21.93 -21.02
CA VAL A 17 -6.14 22.91 -21.59
C VAL A 17 -6.60 24.30 -21.16
N LEU A 18 -5.69 25.11 -20.61
CA LEU A 18 -6.03 26.47 -20.20
C LEU A 18 -6.45 27.30 -21.42
N GLY A 19 -7.68 27.82 -21.41
CA GLY A 19 -8.24 28.58 -22.53
C GLY A 19 -9.20 27.77 -23.41
N GLU A 20 -9.27 26.45 -23.23
CA GLU A 20 -10.20 25.56 -23.92
C GLU A 20 -11.23 24.99 -22.95
N HIS A 21 -12.36 24.53 -23.51
CA HIS A 21 -13.45 23.89 -22.75
C HIS A 21 -13.35 22.36 -22.72
N ASP A 22 -12.43 21.78 -23.47
CA ASP A 22 -12.26 20.33 -23.56
C ASP A 22 -11.58 19.76 -22.30
N GLU A 23 -12.11 18.64 -21.83
CA GLU A 23 -11.69 17.92 -20.64
C GLU A 23 -11.26 16.51 -21.02
N VAL A 24 -10.16 16.03 -20.45
CA VAL A 24 -9.64 14.68 -20.66
C VAL A 24 -9.17 14.09 -19.35
N ASP A 25 -9.53 12.84 -19.10
CA ASP A 25 -9.04 12.10 -17.94
C ASP A 25 -7.63 11.56 -18.20
N LEU A 26 -6.76 11.69 -17.20
CA LEU A 26 -5.48 11.01 -17.22
C LEU A 26 -5.71 9.49 -17.22
N GLY A 27 -5.09 8.81 -18.19
CA GLY A 27 -5.09 7.36 -18.25
C GLY A 27 -4.37 6.70 -17.06
N LEU A 28 -4.24 5.38 -17.12
CA LEU A 28 -3.52 4.62 -16.10
C LEU A 28 -2.08 5.11 -15.99
N LEU A 29 -1.71 5.60 -14.81
CA LEU A 29 -0.32 5.89 -14.47
C LEU A 29 0.37 4.61 -13.98
N PRO A 30 1.69 4.47 -14.20
CA PRO A 30 2.45 3.35 -13.64
C PRO A 30 2.27 3.27 -12.12
N GLU A 31 2.06 2.06 -11.62
CA GLU A 31 2.03 1.81 -10.18
C GLU A 31 3.38 2.18 -9.55
N THR A 32 3.33 2.77 -8.35
CA THR A 32 4.52 3.15 -7.58
C THR A 32 4.41 2.52 -6.22
N THR A 33 5.50 1.89 -5.75
CA THR A 33 5.56 1.31 -4.40
C THR A 33 5.21 2.36 -3.35
N GLN A 34 4.22 2.04 -2.52
CA GLN A 34 3.80 2.85 -1.38
C GLN A 34 4.30 2.23 -0.08
N SER A 35 4.23 3.00 1.01
CA SER A 35 4.54 2.52 2.36
C SER A 35 3.30 2.56 3.24
N LEU A 36 3.11 1.51 4.03
CA LEU A 36 2.11 1.47 5.09
C LEU A 36 2.76 1.96 6.39
N VAL A 37 2.12 2.92 7.06
CA VAL A 37 2.56 3.38 8.37
C VAL A 37 1.74 2.66 9.44
N LEU A 38 2.44 2.02 10.38
CA LEU A 38 1.85 1.33 11.52
C LEU A 38 2.33 1.99 12.81
N HIS A 39 1.43 2.02 13.80
CA HIS A 39 1.70 2.43 15.16
C HIS A 39 1.52 1.25 16.11
N ALA A 40 2.13 1.34 17.30
CA ALA A 40 1.95 0.32 18.32
C ALA A 40 0.46 0.21 18.70
N GLY A 41 -0.07 -1.01 18.63
CA GLY A 41 -1.49 -1.29 18.86
C GLY A 41 -2.33 -1.39 17.57
N ASP A 42 -1.78 -1.04 16.41
CA ASP A 42 -2.44 -1.30 15.14
C ASP A 42 -2.48 -2.81 14.85
N GLU A 43 -3.58 -3.25 14.27
CA GLU A 43 -3.68 -4.60 13.69
C GLU A 43 -3.14 -4.59 12.25
N LEU A 44 -2.42 -5.65 11.88
CA LEU A 44 -1.91 -5.86 10.53
C LEU A 44 -2.34 -7.24 10.04
N ARG A 45 -2.99 -7.30 8.87
CA ARG A 45 -3.36 -8.56 8.22
C ARG A 45 -2.21 -9.04 7.33
N LEU A 46 -1.60 -10.17 7.67
CA LEU A 46 -0.69 -10.85 6.75
C LEU A 46 -1.46 -11.80 5.83
N THR A 47 -1.15 -11.76 4.53
CA THR A 47 -1.68 -12.70 3.54
C THR A 47 -0.57 -13.60 2.98
N ARG A 48 -0.94 -14.81 2.55
CA ARG A 48 0.01 -15.75 1.92
C ARG A 48 0.39 -15.32 0.50
N ASP A 49 -0.44 -14.54 -0.16
CA ASP A 49 -0.17 -14.00 -1.49
C ASP A 49 0.47 -12.61 -1.40
N CYS A 50 1.45 -12.35 -2.26
CA CYS A 50 2.09 -11.04 -2.41
C CYS A 50 1.43 -10.21 -3.51
N SER A 51 0.10 -10.32 -3.67
CA SER A 51 -0.60 -9.40 -4.57
C SER A 51 -0.49 -7.96 -4.04
N PRO A 52 -0.46 -6.94 -4.92
CA PRO A 52 -0.38 -5.55 -4.47
C PRO A 52 -1.51 -5.22 -3.50
N ALA A 53 -1.14 -4.79 -2.29
CA ALA A 53 -2.10 -4.34 -1.30
C ALA A 53 -2.57 -2.92 -1.59
N ASP A 54 -3.86 -2.65 -1.33
CA ASP A 54 -4.38 -1.29 -1.34
C ASP A 54 -3.97 -0.56 -0.05
N ALA A 55 -2.92 0.26 -0.15
CA ALA A 55 -2.41 1.05 0.96
C ALA A 55 -3.41 2.12 1.46
N GLY A 56 -4.47 2.41 0.70
CA GLY A 56 -5.54 3.35 1.06
C GLY A 56 -6.83 2.68 1.53
N ALA A 57 -6.86 1.35 1.63
CA ALA A 57 -8.04 0.62 2.04
C ALA A 57 -8.51 1.05 3.44
N SER A 58 -9.82 1.29 3.58
CA SER A 58 -10.42 1.51 4.90
C SER A 58 -10.49 0.19 5.66
N GLY A 59 -10.02 0.18 6.91
CA GLY A 59 -10.07 -0.98 7.80
C GLY A 59 -8.69 -1.42 8.27
N VAL A 60 -8.57 -2.71 8.60
CA VAL A 60 -7.29 -3.31 9.01
C VAL A 60 -6.38 -3.39 7.78
N PRO A 61 -5.22 -2.72 7.77
CA PRO A 61 -4.31 -2.77 6.64
C PRO A 61 -3.76 -4.18 6.45
N GLY A 62 -3.42 -4.54 5.21
CA GLY A 62 -2.90 -5.86 4.89
C GLY A 62 -1.69 -5.81 3.97
N ILE A 63 -0.76 -6.75 4.17
CA ILE A 63 0.41 -6.94 3.31
C ILE A 63 0.64 -8.43 3.05
N GLY A 64 1.23 -8.75 1.90
CA GLY A 64 1.67 -10.11 1.59
C GLY A 64 2.95 -10.50 2.32
N CYS A 65 3.06 -11.78 2.67
CA CYS A 65 4.25 -12.37 3.26
C CYS A 65 5.07 -13.11 2.20
N THR A 66 6.36 -12.82 2.09
CA THR A 66 7.26 -13.47 1.13
C THR A 66 7.62 -14.90 1.50
N LEU A 67 7.34 -15.33 2.73
CA LEU A 67 7.56 -16.70 3.24
C LEU A 67 6.22 -17.29 3.72
N PRO A 68 5.32 -17.74 2.83
CA PRO A 68 3.97 -18.18 3.18
C PRO A 68 3.91 -19.46 4.04
N GLU A 69 5.01 -20.19 4.20
CA GLU A 69 5.13 -21.39 5.04
C GLU A 69 5.09 -21.05 6.54
N VAL A 70 5.35 -19.79 6.92
CA VAL A 70 5.24 -19.36 8.34
C VAL A 70 3.83 -19.57 8.88
N PHE A 71 2.81 -19.46 8.03
CA PHE A 71 1.41 -19.65 8.42
C PHE A 71 1.09 -21.10 8.78
N ASP A 72 1.91 -22.07 8.39
CA ASP A 72 1.70 -23.48 8.74
C ASP A 72 2.20 -23.81 10.15
N ASN A 73 3.00 -22.92 10.73
CA ASN A 73 3.65 -23.11 12.03
C ASN A 73 3.27 -22.03 13.06
N ALA A 74 2.78 -20.87 12.60
CA ALA A 74 2.34 -19.78 13.46
C ALA A 74 1.03 -20.12 14.18
N SER A 75 0.97 -19.80 15.46
CA SER A 75 -0.18 -19.95 16.34
C SER A 75 -0.52 -18.62 17.02
N PRO A 76 -1.80 -18.39 17.39
CA PRO A 76 -2.15 -17.23 18.21
C PRO A 76 -1.31 -17.17 19.49
N GLY A 77 -0.75 -16.01 19.78
CA GLY A 77 0.19 -15.77 20.87
C GLY A 77 1.67 -15.81 20.49
N ASP A 78 2.02 -16.30 19.29
CA ASP A 78 3.41 -16.32 18.82
C ASP A 78 3.90 -14.90 18.54
N GLU A 79 5.17 -14.64 18.86
CA GLU A 79 5.84 -13.39 18.49
C GLU A 79 6.19 -13.39 17.00
N ILE A 80 5.96 -12.26 16.35
CA ILE A 80 6.32 -12.02 14.95
C ILE A 80 7.14 -10.75 14.83
N PHE A 81 8.15 -10.79 13.96
CA PHE A 81 9.09 -9.69 13.76
C PHE A 81 9.28 -9.39 12.27
N PHE A 82 9.32 -8.11 11.93
CA PHE A 82 9.61 -7.59 10.60
C PHE A 82 10.84 -6.68 10.64
N ASP A 83 11.46 -6.47 9.47
CA ASP A 83 12.59 -5.56 9.27
C ASP A 83 13.70 -5.76 10.33
N ASP A 84 14.29 -6.96 10.35
CA ASP A 84 15.34 -7.37 11.28
C ASP A 84 15.01 -7.12 12.77
N GLY A 85 13.71 -7.23 13.13
CA GLY A 85 13.22 -7.06 14.49
C GLY A 85 12.82 -5.64 14.88
N LYS A 86 12.84 -4.67 13.95
CA LYS A 86 12.45 -3.28 14.25
C LYS A 86 10.96 -3.11 14.49
N ILE A 87 10.13 -3.97 13.90
CA ILE A 87 8.69 -4.00 14.14
C ILE A 87 8.35 -5.37 14.71
N GLY A 88 7.72 -5.39 15.88
CA GLY A 88 7.29 -6.61 16.56
C GLY A 88 5.79 -6.62 16.78
N GLY A 89 5.22 -7.81 16.83
CA GLY A 89 3.80 -8.02 17.11
C GLY A 89 3.54 -9.41 17.68
N VAL A 90 2.26 -9.68 17.91
CA VAL A 90 1.78 -10.98 18.37
C VAL A 90 0.72 -11.46 17.40
N VAL A 91 0.81 -12.73 16.98
CA VAL A 91 -0.21 -13.36 16.14
C VAL A 91 -1.51 -13.48 16.94
N VAL A 92 -2.64 -13.07 16.36
CA VAL A 92 -3.98 -13.10 16.98
C VAL A 92 -4.93 -14.02 16.24
#